data_AF-A0A438KF30-F1
#
_entry.id   AF-A0A438KF30-F1
#
_cell.length_a   1.000
_cell.length_b   1.000
_cell.length_c   1.000
_cell.angle_alpha   90.00
_cell.angle_beta   90.00
_cell.angle_gamma   90.00
#
_symmetry.space_group_name_H-M   'P 1'
#
loop_
_entity.id
_entity.type
_entity.pdbx_description
1 polymer ?
#
loop_
_entity_poly.entity_id
_entity_poly.type
_entity_poly.pdbx_seq_one_letter_code
_entity_poly.pdbx_strand_id
1 'polypeptide(L)'
;MLMHFLDAGKFGSLEEFQEEFKDINQEEQISRLHKMLAPHLLRRVKKDVMKELPPKKELILRVELSSKQKEYYKAILTRNYQILTRRGGAQISLINVVMELRKLCCHPYMLEGVEPDIEDATEAYKLLLESSGKLQLLDKMMVKLKEQGHRVLIYSQFQHMLDLLEDYCTYKKWQYERIDGKVGGAERQVRIDRFNAKNSSRFCFLLSTRAGGLGINLATADTVIIYDR
;
A
#
# COMPACT_ATOMS: atom_id res chain seq x y z
N MET A 1 -16.15 -19.46 13.55
CA MET A 1 -15.21 -19.15 14.66
C MET A 1 -15.54 -17.86 15.40
N LEU A 2 -15.59 -16.67 14.79
CA LEU A 2 -15.89 -15.43 15.55
C LEU A 2 -17.28 -15.43 16.21
N MET A 3 -18.32 -15.87 15.50
CA MET A 3 -19.67 -15.95 16.08
C MET A 3 -19.80 -17.09 17.10
N HIS A 4 -19.11 -18.21 16.89
CA HIS A 4 -19.00 -19.30 17.86
C HIS A 4 -18.35 -18.84 19.18
N PHE A 5 -17.34 -17.97 19.09
CA PHE A 5 -16.73 -17.37 20.29
C PHE A 5 -17.71 -16.48 21.06
N LEU A 6 -18.61 -15.76 20.37
CA LEU A 6 -19.59 -14.87 20.99
C LEU A 6 -20.80 -15.63 21.55
N ASP A 7 -21.25 -16.68 20.86
CA ASP A 7 -22.39 -17.51 21.25
C ASP A 7 -22.20 -18.92 20.71
N ALA A 8 -21.50 -19.75 21.49
CA ALA A 8 -21.20 -21.13 21.13
C ALA A 8 -22.46 -22.02 21.05
N GLY A 9 -23.54 -21.62 21.74
CA GLY A 9 -24.81 -22.33 21.73
C GLY A 9 -25.55 -22.17 20.40
N LYS A 10 -25.62 -20.94 19.87
CA LYS A 10 -26.23 -20.69 18.55
C LYS A 10 -25.35 -21.03 17.36
N PHE A 11 -24.03 -20.93 17.51
CA PHE A 11 -23.09 -21.14 16.41
C PHE A 11 -22.18 -22.35 16.67
N GLY A 12 -22.76 -23.48 17.06
CA GLY A 12 -22.04 -24.67 17.51
C GLY A 12 -21.26 -25.41 16.41
N SER A 13 -21.81 -25.47 15.19
CA SER A 13 -21.18 -26.16 14.05
C SER A 13 -20.91 -25.21 12.90
N LEU A 14 -19.65 -25.20 12.42
CA LEU A 14 -19.28 -24.46 11.23
C LEU A 14 -19.86 -25.09 9.97
N GLU A 15 -19.92 -26.41 9.93
CA GLU A 15 -20.37 -27.20 8.79
C GLU A 15 -21.87 -26.98 8.53
N GLU A 16 -22.70 -27.07 9.58
CA GLU A 16 -24.14 -26.81 9.50
C GLU A 16 -24.43 -25.37 9.05
N PHE A 17 -23.66 -24.40 9.58
CA PHE A 17 -23.80 -23.00 9.20
C PHE A 17 -23.42 -22.76 7.72
N GLN A 18 -22.39 -23.45 7.22
CA GLN A 18 -21.99 -23.35 5.80
C GLN A 18 -23.00 -24.01 4.86
N GLU A 19 -23.61 -25.10 5.30
CA GLU A 19 -24.65 -25.80 4.54
C GLU A 19 -25.95 -24.98 4.49
N GLU A 20 -26.37 -24.41 5.63
CA GLU A 20 -27.56 -23.55 5.72
C GLU A 20 -27.45 -22.29 4.86
N PHE A 21 -26.25 -21.67 4.80
CA PHE A 21 -26.00 -20.44 4.04
C PHE A 21 -25.16 -20.67 2.77
N LYS A 22 -25.26 -21.85 2.15
CA LYS A 22 -24.47 -22.18 0.96
C LYS A 22 -24.77 -21.26 -0.24
N ASP A 23 -26.04 -20.87 -0.39
CA ASP A 23 -26.53 -19.98 -1.46
C ASP A 23 -26.92 -18.60 -0.92
N ILE A 24 -25.92 -17.77 -0.62
CA ILE A 24 -26.10 -16.41 -0.06
C ILE A 24 -26.81 -15.44 -1.02
N ASN A 25 -26.98 -15.80 -2.30
CA ASN A 25 -27.61 -14.92 -3.29
C ASN A 25 -29.13 -14.78 -3.14
N GLN A 26 -29.77 -15.52 -2.24
CA GLN A 26 -31.20 -15.38 -1.96
C GLN A 26 -31.44 -14.28 -0.92
N GLU A 27 -32.30 -13.31 -1.23
CA GLU A 27 -32.65 -12.21 -0.32
C GLU A 27 -33.17 -12.69 1.04
N GLU A 28 -33.90 -13.81 1.05
CA GLU A 28 -34.44 -14.41 2.28
C GLU A 28 -33.33 -14.93 3.21
N GLN A 29 -32.30 -15.57 2.65
CA GLN A 29 -31.12 -16.03 3.40
C GLN A 29 -30.33 -14.84 3.96
N ILE A 30 -30.17 -13.77 3.18
CA ILE A 30 -29.52 -12.53 3.62
C ILE A 30 -30.30 -11.90 4.79
N SER A 31 -31.62 -11.80 4.67
CA SER A 31 -32.50 -11.25 5.73
C SER A 31 -32.43 -12.07 7.01
N ARG A 32 -32.43 -13.40 6.90
CA ARG A 32 -32.30 -14.32 8.05
C ARG A 32 -30.95 -14.18 8.72
N LEU A 33 -29.87 -14.11 7.95
CA LEU A 33 -28.52 -13.88 8.48
C LEU A 33 -28.44 -12.53 9.21
N HIS A 34 -29.02 -11.47 8.65
CA HIS A 34 -29.08 -10.16 9.32
C HIS A 34 -29.82 -10.23 10.66
N LYS A 35 -30.96 -10.93 10.74
CA LYS A 35 -31.70 -11.12 12.01
C LYS A 35 -30.90 -11.91 13.04
N MET A 36 -30.20 -12.96 12.61
CA MET A 36 -29.34 -13.76 13.49
C MET A 36 -28.15 -12.96 14.03
N LEU A 37 -27.56 -12.08 13.22
CA LEU A 37 -26.42 -11.26 13.62
C LEU A 37 -26.81 -9.99 14.37
N ALA A 38 -28.02 -9.46 14.19
CA ALA A 38 -28.51 -8.22 14.80
C ALA A 38 -28.27 -8.08 16.32
N PRO A 39 -28.53 -9.09 17.18
CA PRO A 39 -28.27 -8.97 18.62
C PRO A 39 -26.78 -8.90 18.98
N HIS A 40 -25.90 -9.33 18.08
CA HIS A 40 -24.45 -9.41 18.33
C HIS A 40 -23.65 -8.33 17.60
N LEU A 41 -24.22 -7.73 16.54
CA LEU A 41 -23.48 -6.86 15.62
C LEU A 41 -24.21 -5.53 15.41
N LEU A 42 -23.66 -4.48 16.03
CA LEU A 42 -24.05 -3.09 15.75
C LEU A 42 -23.17 -2.51 14.64
N ARG A 43 -23.72 -2.40 13.43
CA ARG A 43 -23.04 -1.75 12.29
C ARG A 43 -23.69 -0.41 11.99
N ARG A 44 -22.87 0.66 12.00
CA ARG A 44 -23.26 1.99 11.54
C ARG A 44 -22.39 2.38 10.36
N VAL A 45 -22.97 3.02 9.34
CA VAL A 45 -22.19 3.57 8.23
C VAL A 45 -21.93 5.06 8.45
N LYS A 46 -20.78 5.55 7.98
CA LYS A 46 -20.36 6.94 8.23
C LYS A 46 -21.40 7.96 7.77
N LYS A 47 -22.08 7.70 6.65
CA LYS A 47 -23.17 8.54 6.11
C LYS A 47 -24.36 8.70 7.07
N ASP A 48 -24.62 7.73 7.95
CA ASP A 48 -25.77 7.76 8.86
C ASP A 48 -25.47 8.55 10.14
N VAL A 49 -24.19 8.78 10.44
CA VAL A 49 -23.73 9.33 11.74
C VAL A 49 -22.96 10.66 11.58
N MET A 50 -22.22 10.84 10.48
CA MET A 50 -21.35 11.99 10.25
C MET A 50 -21.72 12.69 8.95
N LYS A 51 -22.67 13.64 9.03
CA LYS A 51 -23.15 14.42 7.88
C LYS A 51 -22.14 15.44 7.36
N GLU A 52 -21.17 15.84 8.20
CA GLU A 52 -20.15 16.83 7.86
C GLU A 52 -18.91 16.25 7.18
N LEU A 53 -18.76 14.92 7.14
CA LEU A 53 -17.59 14.29 6.56
C LEU A 53 -17.68 14.35 5.02
N PRO A 54 -16.67 14.94 4.32
CA PRO A 54 -16.67 14.96 2.86
C PRO A 54 -16.73 13.54 2.27
N PRO A 55 -17.36 13.36 1.10
CA PRO A 55 -17.43 12.06 0.46
C PRO A 55 -16.04 11.61 0.01
N LYS A 56 -15.72 10.34 0.27
CA LYS A 56 -14.49 9.70 -0.21
C LYS A 56 -14.57 9.52 -1.73
N LYS A 57 -13.65 10.14 -2.48
CA LYS A 57 -13.45 9.86 -3.91
C LYS A 57 -12.37 8.81 -4.08
N GLU A 58 -12.65 7.76 -4.85
CA GLU A 58 -11.70 6.69 -5.17
C GLU A 58 -11.40 6.73 -6.67
N LEU A 59 -10.12 6.89 -7.02
CA LEU A 59 -9.66 7.00 -8.40
C LEU A 59 -8.63 5.90 -8.66
N ILE A 60 -8.80 5.19 -9.77
CA ILE A 60 -7.85 4.17 -10.24
C ILE A 60 -7.06 4.76 -11.41
N LEU A 61 -5.80 5.09 -11.16
CA LEU A 61 -4.90 5.61 -12.19
C LEU A 61 -4.17 4.44 -12.86
N ARG A 62 -4.45 4.24 -14.15
CA ARG A 62 -3.73 3.25 -14.96
C ARG A 62 -2.41 3.86 -15.41
N VAL A 63 -1.34 3.10 -15.26
CA VAL A 63 0.03 3.57 -15.54
C VAL A 63 0.71 2.60 -16.49
N GLU A 64 1.33 3.16 -17.52
CA GLU A 64 2.13 2.41 -18.48
C GLU A 64 3.50 2.05 -17.88
N LEU A 65 4.01 0.87 -18.24
CA LEU A 65 5.37 0.47 -17.87
C LEU A 65 6.41 1.34 -18.59
N SER A 66 7.47 1.72 -17.88
CA SER A 66 8.65 2.37 -18.47
C SER A 66 9.35 1.43 -19.46
N SER A 67 10.23 1.97 -20.30
CA SER A 67 11.06 1.16 -21.22
C SER A 67 11.88 0.12 -20.45
N LYS A 68 12.45 0.50 -19.30
CA LYS A 68 13.25 -0.39 -18.45
C LYS A 68 12.40 -1.47 -17.80
N GLN A 69 11.20 -1.12 -17.34
CA GLN A 69 10.25 -2.10 -16.83
C GLN A 69 9.85 -3.11 -17.91
N LYS A 70 9.54 -2.66 -19.13
CA LYS A 70 9.21 -3.56 -20.26
C LYS A 70 10.34 -4.53 -20.61
N GLU A 71 11.58 -4.06 -20.57
CA GLU A 71 12.77 -4.90 -20.78
C GLU A 71 12.85 -6.03 -19.75
N TYR A 72 12.83 -5.70 -18.45
CA TYR A 72 12.88 -6.70 -17.39
C TYR A 72 11.64 -7.59 -17.35
N TYR A 73 10.47 -7.07 -17.71
CA TYR A 73 9.22 -7.83 -17.72
C TYR A 73 9.31 -8.96 -18.73
N LYS A 74 9.82 -8.67 -19.94
CA LYS A 74 10.10 -9.68 -20.96
C LYS A 74 11.17 -10.68 -20.49
N ALA A 75 12.23 -10.20 -19.82
CA ALA A 75 13.30 -11.05 -19.33
C ALA A 75 12.81 -12.06 -18.26
N ILE A 76 11.98 -11.61 -17.31
CA ILE A 76 11.36 -12.47 -16.29
C ILE A 76 10.46 -13.52 -16.94
N LEU A 77 9.58 -13.12 -17.87
CA LEU A 77 8.65 -14.05 -18.53
C LEU A 77 9.35 -15.11 -19.37
N THR A 78 10.42 -14.73 -20.07
CA THR A 78 11.23 -15.65 -20.89
C THR A 78 12.22 -16.46 -20.07
N ARG A 79 12.26 -16.28 -18.73
CA ARG A 79 13.24 -16.87 -17.82
C ARG A 79 14.69 -16.64 -18.30
N ASN A 80 14.93 -15.47 -18.88
CA ASN A 80 16.24 -15.12 -19.41
C ASN A 80 17.15 -14.63 -18.27
N TYR A 81 17.78 -15.59 -17.60
CA TYR A 81 18.68 -15.34 -16.47
C TYR A 81 19.83 -14.41 -16.83
N GLN A 82 20.35 -14.44 -18.07
CA GLN A 82 21.50 -13.63 -18.48
C GLN A 82 21.23 -12.12 -18.44
N ILE A 83 20.02 -11.68 -18.78
CA ILE A 83 19.63 -10.26 -18.68
C ILE A 83 19.40 -9.85 -17.22
N LEU A 84 18.95 -10.79 -16.39
CA LEU A 84 18.66 -10.59 -14.98
C LEU A 84 19.92 -10.57 -14.09
N THR A 85 20.99 -11.27 -14.50
CA THR A 85 22.23 -11.42 -13.73
C THR A 85 23.39 -10.56 -14.27
N ARG A 86 23.10 -9.60 -15.16
CA ARG A 86 24.08 -8.90 -16.00
C ARG A 86 25.16 -8.09 -15.26
N ARG A 87 25.15 -8.06 -13.92
CA ARG A 87 26.11 -7.35 -13.06
C ARG A 87 26.79 -8.22 -11.99
N GLY A 88 26.84 -9.54 -12.15
CA GLY A 88 27.54 -10.42 -11.20
C GLY A 88 26.92 -10.47 -9.80
N GLY A 89 25.70 -9.94 -9.64
CA GLY A 89 24.93 -10.00 -8.39
C GLY A 89 24.30 -11.38 -8.14
N ALA A 90 23.67 -11.52 -6.99
CA ALA A 90 22.93 -12.72 -6.60
C ALA A 90 21.92 -13.13 -7.69
N GLN A 91 21.79 -14.43 -7.92
CA GLN A 91 20.83 -14.98 -8.88
C GLN A 91 19.41 -14.62 -8.46
N ILE A 92 18.68 -13.86 -9.30
CA ILE A 92 17.26 -13.62 -9.08
C ILE A 92 16.53 -14.97 -9.11
N SER A 93 16.03 -15.39 -7.95
CA SER A 93 15.26 -16.63 -7.82
C SER A 93 13.90 -16.47 -8.48
N LEU A 94 13.74 -17.02 -9.68
CA LEU A 94 12.48 -17.02 -10.42
C LEU A 94 11.50 -18.12 -9.96
N ILE A 95 11.69 -18.69 -8.75
CA ILE A 95 10.75 -19.68 -8.19
C ILE A 95 9.36 -19.06 -8.04
N ASN A 96 9.28 -17.76 -7.73
CA ASN A 96 8.02 -17.02 -7.67
C ASN A 96 7.99 -15.87 -8.69
N VAL A 97 7.83 -16.22 -9.97
CA VAL A 97 7.70 -15.28 -11.09
C VAL A 97 6.66 -14.19 -10.81
N VAL A 98 5.51 -14.55 -10.23
CA VAL A 98 4.46 -13.59 -9.89
C VAL A 98 4.97 -12.54 -8.91
N MET A 99 5.78 -12.95 -7.93
CA MET A 99 6.35 -12.03 -6.96
C MET A 99 7.33 -11.05 -7.61
N GLU A 100 8.22 -11.54 -8.47
CA GLU A 100 9.20 -10.68 -9.17
C GLU A 100 8.50 -9.71 -10.15
N LEU A 101 7.45 -10.16 -10.84
CA LEU A 101 6.64 -9.26 -11.67
C LEU A 101 5.92 -8.18 -10.84
N ARG A 102 5.39 -8.52 -9.67
CA ARG A 102 4.78 -7.52 -8.76
C ARG A 102 5.81 -6.50 -8.28
N LYS A 103 7.01 -6.93 -7.89
CA LYS A 103 8.13 -6.04 -7.52
C LYS A 103 8.49 -5.11 -8.68
N LEU A 104 8.72 -5.66 -9.86
CA LEU A 104 9.07 -4.90 -11.07
C LEU A 104 8.01 -3.85 -11.43
N CYS A 105 6.73 -4.19 -11.32
CA CYS A 105 5.62 -3.27 -11.56
C CYS A 105 5.55 -2.13 -10.52
N CYS A 106 6.17 -2.27 -9.35
CA CYS A 106 6.36 -1.18 -8.40
C CYS A 106 7.56 -0.32 -8.81
N HIS A 107 8.72 -0.94 -8.97
CA HIS A 107 9.95 -0.30 -9.40
C HIS A 107 11.00 -1.36 -9.82
N PRO A 108 11.81 -1.15 -10.88
CA PRO A 108 12.87 -2.11 -11.27
C PRO A 108 13.90 -2.39 -10.18
N TYR A 109 14.28 -1.39 -9.38
CA TYR A 109 15.28 -1.53 -8.30
C TYR A 109 14.81 -2.43 -7.16
N MET A 110 13.53 -2.82 -7.14
CA MET A 110 13.04 -3.84 -6.22
C MET A 110 13.62 -5.23 -6.51
N LEU A 111 14.16 -5.44 -7.70
CA LEU A 111 14.83 -6.68 -8.11
C LEU A 111 16.29 -6.64 -7.66
N GLU A 112 16.77 -7.75 -7.12
CA GLU A 112 18.15 -7.86 -6.63
C GLU A 112 19.17 -7.60 -7.74
N GLY A 113 20.17 -6.75 -7.46
CA GLY A 113 21.26 -6.44 -8.39
C GLY A 113 20.90 -5.55 -9.59
N VAL A 114 19.66 -5.04 -9.66
CA VAL A 114 19.22 -4.12 -10.72
C VAL A 114 19.48 -2.67 -10.37
N GLU A 115 19.45 -2.32 -9.09
CA GLU A 115 19.78 -0.97 -8.61
C GLU A 115 21.22 -0.60 -9.00
N PRO A 116 21.43 0.56 -9.64
CA PRO A 116 22.75 1.00 -10.04
C PRO A 116 23.48 1.65 -8.85
N ASP A 117 24.76 1.32 -8.71
CA ASP A 117 25.66 2.02 -7.79
C ASP A 117 26.14 3.32 -8.47
N ILE A 118 25.65 4.47 -8.00
CA ILE A 118 25.89 5.79 -8.60
C ILE A 118 26.21 6.78 -7.48
N GLU A 119 27.40 7.38 -7.55
CA GLU A 119 27.85 8.37 -6.57
C GLU A 119 27.17 9.74 -6.77
N ASP A 120 26.84 10.11 -8.01
CA ASP A 120 26.18 11.39 -8.29
C ASP A 120 24.68 11.35 -7.96
N ALA A 121 24.29 12.13 -6.95
CA ALA A 121 22.91 12.22 -6.47
C ALA A 121 21.91 12.70 -7.52
N THR A 122 22.34 13.55 -8.47
CA THR A 122 21.43 14.09 -9.51
C THR A 122 21.11 13.03 -10.55
N GLU A 123 22.13 12.30 -10.99
CA GLU A 123 21.99 11.17 -11.91
C GLU A 123 21.22 10.02 -11.27
N ALA A 124 21.51 9.68 -10.01
CA ALA A 124 20.78 8.66 -9.26
C ALA A 124 19.28 8.98 -9.18
N TYR A 125 18.92 10.22 -8.82
CA TYR A 125 17.54 10.68 -8.79
C TYR A 125 16.86 10.61 -10.16
N LYS A 126 17.56 11.03 -11.22
CA LYS A 126 17.02 10.99 -12.59
C LYS A 126 16.69 9.55 -13.00
N LEU A 127 17.62 8.61 -12.78
CA LEU A 127 17.41 7.21 -13.14
C LEU A 127 16.34 6.53 -12.27
N LEU A 128 16.28 6.86 -10.97
CA LEU A 128 15.21 6.41 -10.08
C LEU A 128 13.85 6.77 -10.70
N LEU A 129 13.65 8.04 -11.07
CA LEU A 129 12.41 8.48 -11.72
C LEU A 129 12.18 7.81 -13.08
N GLU A 130 13.15 7.84 -13.99
CA GLU A 130 12.97 7.37 -15.37
C GLU A 130 12.73 5.86 -15.46
N SER A 131 13.18 5.10 -14.46
CA SER A 131 13.06 3.65 -14.45
C SER A 131 11.66 3.13 -14.12
N SER A 132 10.76 3.91 -13.51
CA SER A 132 9.41 3.46 -13.13
C SER A 132 8.29 4.40 -13.58
N GLY A 133 7.38 3.90 -14.40
CA GLY A 133 6.21 4.68 -14.85
C GLY A 133 5.32 5.14 -13.69
N LYS A 134 5.19 4.31 -12.64
CA LYS A 134 4.44 4.68 -11.42
C LYS A 134 5.10 5.84 -10.69
N LEU A 135 6.42 5.80 -10.53
CA LEU A 135 7.14 6.86 -9.83
C LEU A 135 7.13 8.17 -10.63
N GLN A 136 7.20 8.11 -11.98
CA GLN A 136 7.02 9.28 -12.83
C GLN A 136 5.64 9.94 -12.66
N LEU A 137 4.57 9.14 -12.61
CA LEU A 137 3.23 9.68 -12.38
C LEU A 137 3.08 10.22 -10.96
N LEU A 138 3.57 9.45 -9.97
CA LEU A 138 3.56 9.86 -8.57
C LEU A 138 4.29 11.20 -8.41
N ASP A 139 5.42 11.40 -9.08
CA ASP A 139 6.18 12.64 -9.02
C ASP A 139 5.36 13.86 -9.44
N LYS A 140 4.72 13.78 -10.61
CA LYS A 140 3.86 14.85 -11.12
C LYS A 140 2.69 15.13 -10.19
N MET A 141 2.12 14.11 -9.57
CA MET A 141 1.02 14.26 -8.62
C MET A 141 1.50 14.90 -7.31
N MET A 142 2.58 14.40 -6.74
CA MET A 142 3.11 14.84 -5.46
C MET A 142 3.55 16.31 -5.49
N VAL A 143 4.17 16.76 -6.60
CA VAL A 143 4.50 18.19 -6.79
C VAL A 143 3.24 19.07 -6.72
N LYS A 144 2.19 18.73 -7.47
CA LYS A 144 0.93 19.48 -7.46
C LYS A 144 0.24 19.44 -6.10
N LEU A 145 0.22 18.28 -5.45
CA LEU A 145 -0.35 18.12 -4.11
C LEU A 145 0.40 19.00 -3.10
N LYS A 146 1.73 19.06 -3.18
CA LYS A 146 2.55 19.91 -2.31
C LYS A 146 2.26 21.40 -2.52
N GLU A 147 2.21 21.85 -3.78
CA GLU A 147 1.90 23.23 -4.15
C GLU A 147 0.52 23.68 -3.67
N GLN A 148 -0.45 22.76 -3.68
CA GLN A 148 -1.82 22.99 -3.20
C GLN A 148 -1.98 22.85 -1.68
N GLY A 149 -0.91 22.51 -0.95
CA GLY A 149 -0.93 22.38 0.50
C GLY A 149 -1.57 21.09 1.02
N HIS A 150 -1.77 20.08 0.16
CA HIS A 150 -2.29 18.77 0.55
C HIS A 150 -1.28 17.98 1.39
N ARG A 151 -1.79 16.98 2.13
CA ARG A 151 -0.97 16.08 2.94
C ARG A 151 -1.29 14.64 2.59
N VAL A 152 -0.23 13.86 2.32
CA VAL A 152 -0.37 12.60 1.56
C VAL A 152 0.03 11.39 2.40
N LEU A 153 -0.81 10.36 2.44
CA LEU A 153 -0.46 9.04 2.96
C LEU A 153 -0.13 8.12 1.79
N ILE A 154 1.04 7.51 1.78
CA ILE A 154 1.45 6.56 0.73
C ILE A 154 1.60 5.17 1.34
N TYR A 155 0.83 4.22 0.80
CA TYR A 155 0.83 2.83 1.23
C TYR A 155 1.54 1.92 0.24
N SER A 156 2.37 1.02 0.76
CA SER A 156 2.96 -0.09 0.00
C SER A 156 2.95 -1.39 0.81
N GLN A 157 2.86 -2.53 0.14
CA GLN A 157 3.05 -3.86 0.72
C GLN A 157 4.53 -4.19 0.93
N PHE A 158 5.43 -3.52 0.20
CA PHE A 158 6.86 -3.83 0.21
C PHE A 158 7.65 -2.78 0.99
N GLN A 159 8.38 -3.20 2.02
CA GLN A 159 9.27 -2.31 2.77
C GLN A 159 10.36 -1.72 1.87
N HIS A 160 10.91 -2.49 0.95
CA HIS A 160 11.92 -2.01 0.00
C HIS A 160 11.38 -0.88 -0.90
N MET A 161 10.09 -0.90 -1.25
CA MET A 161 9.49 0.21 -2.01
C MET A 161 9.35 1.47 -1.14
N LEU A 162 9.16 1.32 0.18
CA LEU A 162 9.19 2.46 1.09
C LEU A 162 10.60 3.04 1.20
N ASP A 163 11.65 2.21 1.16
CA ASP A 163 13.05 2.67 1.12
C ASP A 163 13.28 3.57 -0.11
N LEU A 164 12.88 3.11 -1.31
CA LEU A 164 12.97 3.91 -2.54
C LEU A 164 12.12 5.20 -2.51
N LEU A 165 10.99 5.19 -1.80
CA LEU A 165 10.17 6.39 -1.61
C LEU A 165 10.80 7.37 -0.60
N GLU A 166 11.56 6.89 0.38
CA GLU A 166 12.36 7.74 1.28
C GLU A 166 13.46 8.46 0.52
N ASP A 167 14.17 7.76 -0.37
CA ASP A 167 15.19 8.37 -1.25
C ASP A 167 14.56 9.42 -2.15
N TYR A 168 13.45 9.09 -2.80
CA TYR A 168 12.68 10.03 -3.61
C TYR A 168 12.29 11.30 -2.83
N CYS A 169 11.75 11.16 -1.62
CA CYS A 169 11.41 12.31 -0.78
C CYS A 169 12.65 13.11 -0.36
N THR A 170 13.76 12.43 -0.11
CA THR A 170 15.05 13.05 0.24
C THR A 170 15.60 13.89 -0.91
N TYR A 171 15.61 13.35 -2.14
CA TYR A 171 15.99 14.09 -3.34
C TYR A 171 15.11 15.33 -3.57
N LYS A 172 13.80 15.21 -3.31
CA LYS A 172 12.85 16.33 -3.36
C LYS A 172 12.92 17.29 -2.19
N LYS A 173 13.71 16.96 -1.15
CA LYS A 173 13.82 17.71 0.11
C LYS A 173 12.46 17.86 0.81
N TRP A 174 11.59 16.86 0.69
CA TRP A 174 10.30 16.83 1.36
C TRP A 174 10.42 16.15 2.72
N GLN A 175 9.88 16.79 3.76
CA GLN A 175 9.82 16.21 5.09
C GLN A 175 8.72 15.14 5.12
N TYR A 176 9.07 13.94 5.57
CA TYR A 176 8.16 12.81 5.68
C TYR A 176 8.28 12.13 7.06
N GLU A 177 7.34 11.23 7.35
CA GLU A 177 7.45 10.22 8.41
C GLU A 177 7.23 8.83 7.78
N ARG A 178 7.75 7.78 8.41
CA ARG A 178 7.57 6.39 7.97
C ARG A 178 7.15 5.49 9.12
N ILE A 179 6.19 4.59 8.89
CA ILE A 179 5.93 3.47 9.81
C ILE A 179 5.83 2.19 8.99
N ASP A 180 6.66 1.23 9.36
CA ASP A 180 6.60 -0.14 8.87
C ASP A 180 6.66 -1.15 10.03
N GLY A 181 6.91 -2.43 9.71
CA GLY A 181 6.98 -3.50 10.69
C GLY A 181 8.20 -3.46 11.62
N LYS A 182 9.19 -2.58 11.36
CA LYS A 182 10.42 -2.45 12.17
C LYS A 182 10.28 -1.40 13.27
N VAL A 183 9.27 -0.53 13.19
CA VAL A 183 9.08 0.58 14.14
C VAL A 183 8.33 0.11 15.39
N GLY A 184 8.98 0.24 16.56
CA GLY A 184 8.39 -0.09 17.86
C GLY A 184 7.18 0.78 18.24
N GLY A 185 6.35 0.28 19.17
CA GLY A 185 5.07 0.92 19.52
C GLY A 185 5.17 2.37 20.03
N ALA A 186 6.14 2.67 20.90
CA ALA A 186 6.32 4.03 21.42
C ALA A 186 6.76 5.02 20.32
N GLU A 187 7.76 4.65 19.52
CA GLU A 187 8.24 5.46 18.40
C GLU A 187 7.14 5.67 17.34
N ARG A 188 6.28 4.67 17.13
CA ARG A 188 5.12 4.79 16.24
C ARG A 188 4.23 5.97 16.65
N GLN A 189 3.89 6.08 17.94
CA GLN A 189 3.02 7.16 18.41
C GLN A 189 3.70 8.52 18.25
N VAL A 190 5.00 8.63 18.54
CA VAL A 190 5.76 9.87 18.34
C VAL A 190 5.71 10.32 16.87
N ARG A 191 5.88 9.40 15.91
CA ARG A 191 5.77 9.71 14.47
C ARG A 191 4.38 10.18 14.08
N ILE A 192 3.34 9.54 14.62
CA ILE A 192 1.94 9.95 14.41
C ILE A 192 1.70 11.35 14.96
N ASP A 193 2.17 11.63 16.17
CA ASP A 193 1.98 12.93 16.83
C ASP A 193 2.73 14.03 16.07
N ARG A 194 3.97 13.79 15.62
CA ARG A 194 4.73 14.74 14.78
C ARG A 194 4.00 15.04 13.47
N PHE A 195 3.38 14.04 12.85
CA PHE A 195 2.59 14.26 11.64
C PHE A 195 1.31 15.04 11.95
N ASN A 196 0.56 14.69 12.99
CA ASN A 196 -0.70 15.35 13.34
C ASN A 196 -0.52 16.72 14.04
N ALA A 197 0.69 17.09 14.45
CA ALA A 197 0.98 18.35 15.11
C ALA A 197 0.45 19.55 14.31
N LYS A 198 -0.05 20.57 15.02
CA LYS A 198 -0.46 21.83 14.40
C LYS A 198 0.72 22.42 13.64
N ASN A 199 0.49 22.85 12.39
CA ASN A 199 1.52 23.39 11.50
C ASN A 199 2.71 22.44 11.24
N SER A 200 2.49 21.12 11.32
CA SER A 200 3.51 20.13 10.98
C SER A 200 4.05 20.36 9.57
N SER A 201 5.37 20.39 9.43
CA SER A 201 6.05 20.51 8.13
C SER A 201 6.08 19.19 7.34
N ARG A 202 5.65 18.08 7.96
CA ARG A 202 5.63 16.74 7.36
C ARG A 202 4.59 16.69 6.24
N PHE A 203 5.07 16.65 5.00
CA PHE A 203 4.24 16.64 3.80
C PHE A 203 3.53 15.29 3.62
N CYS A 204 4.29 14.20 3.72
CA CYS A 204 3.77 12.87 3.49
C CYS A 204 4.12 11.88 4.60
N PHE A 205 3.37 10.78 4.64
CA PHE A 205 3.59 9.67 5.55
C PHE A 205 3.66 8.36 4.76
N LEU A 206 4.80 7.67 4.85
CA LEU A 206 5.04 6.39 4.21
C LEU A 206 4.62 5.24 5.13
N LEU A 207 3.73 4.38 4.67
CA LEU A 207 3.09 3.36 5.49
C LEU A 207 3.20 1.99 4.83
N SER A 208 3.63 0.99 5.59
CA SER A 208 3.32 -0.38 5.19
C SER A 208 1.83 -0.65 5.40
N THR A 209 1.19 -1.33 4.46
CA THR A 209 -0.24 -1.72 4.56
C THR A 209 -0.58 -2.46 5.84
N ARG A 210 0.33 -3.32 6.32
CA ARG A 210 0.19 -4.02 7.60
C ARG A 210 0.26 -3.06 8.79
N ALA A 211 1.18 -2.11 8.78
CA ALA A 211 1.33 -1.17 9.89
C ALA A 211 0.16 -0.17 9.97
N GLY A 212 -0.36 0.28 8.83
CA GLY A 212 -1.49 1.20 8.78
C GLY A 212 -2.86 0.56 9.04
N GLY A 213 -2.98 -0.77 8.88
CA GLY A 213 -4.19 -1.51 9.21
C GLY A 213 -4.46 -1.69 10.72
N LEU A 214 -3.52 -1.27 11.59
CA LEU A 214 -3.56 -1.50 13.04
C LEU A 214 -4.26 -0.39 13.84
N GLY A 215 -5.13 0.40 13.21
CA GLY A 215 -5.92 1.43 13.91
C GLY A 215 -5.15 2.71 14.23
N ILE A 216 -4.22 3.12 13.36
CA ILE A 216 -3.56 4.43 13.49
C ILE A 216 -4.50 5.57 13.06
N ASN A 217 -4.39 6.72 13.71
CA ASN A 217 -5.19 7.91 13.39
C ASN A 217 -4.30 8.99 12.75
N LEU A 218 -4.50 9.25 11.45
CA LEU A 218 -3.77 10.25 10.67
C LEU A 218 -4.76 11.27 10.07
N ALA A 219 -5.57 11.87 10.93
CA ALA A 219 -6.69 12.75 10.56
C ALA A 219 -6.27 14.06 9.85
N THR A 220 -4.99 14.43 9.90
CA THR A 220 -4.49 15.66 9.25
C THR A 220 -4.11 15.46 7.79
N ALA A 221 -4.21 14.24 7.25
CA ALA A 221 -4.04 13.98 5.81
C ALA A 221 -5.37 13.94 5.08
N ASP A 222 -5.38 14.43 3.84
CA ASP A 222 -6.57 14.49 2.99
C ASP A 222 -6.45 13.59 1.75
N THR A 223 -5.24 13.14 1.43
CA THR A 223 -4.94 12.37 0.21
C THR A 223 -4.32 11.03 0.57
N VAL A 224 -4.83 9.95 -0.02
CA VAL A 224 -4.29 8.59 0.17
C VAL A 224 -3.91 8.00 -1.18
N ILE A 225 -2.66 7.54 -1.28
CA ILE A 225 -2.12 6.86 -2.44
C ILE A 225 -1.82 5.41 -2.04
N ILE A 226 -2.48 4.48 -2.73
CA ILE A 226 -2.17 3.06 -2.62
C ILE A 226 -1.25 2.70 -3.77
N TYR A 227 0.05 2.59 -3.50
CA TYR A 227 1.07 2.44 -4.55
C TYR A 227 1.04 1.03 -5.17
N ASP A 228 0.77 0.02 -4.35
CA ASP A 228 0.61 -1.37 -4.77
C ASP A 228 -0.43 -2.10 -3.90
N ARG A 229 -1.04 -3.12 -4.52
CA ARG A 229 -2.01 -4.03 -3.90
C ARG A 229 -1.51 -5.47 -4.02
#